data_AF-A0A848LCM3-F1
#
_entry.id   AF-A0A848LCM3-F1
#
_cell.length_a   1.000
_cell.length_b   1.000
_cell.length_c   1.000
_cell.angle_alpha   90.00
_cell.angle_beta   90.00
_cell.angle_gamma   90.00
#
_symmetry.space_group_name_H-M   'P 1'
#
loop_
_entity.id
_entity.type
_entity.pdbx_description
1 polymer ?
#
loop_
_entity_poly.entity_id
_entity_poly.type
_entity_poly.pdbx_seq_one_letter_code
_entity_poly.pdbx_strand_id
1 'polypeptide(L)'
;MSRLDVLRQALTELFASVGPVSFREQEFVGIPRLTVERVVDGETRYLRFTPLPEGSVWEFELLMGISGSKDASRNLDGRNGGDMRHAVRIAELWLVRLREWEDLPRPPGY
;
A
#
# COMPACT_ATOMS: atom_id res chain seq x y z
N MET A 1 -12.40 1.10 -18.42
CA MET A 1 -12.14 0.82 -16.99
C MET A 1 -10.63 0.89 -16.80
N SER A 2 -10.13 1.70 -15.85
CA SER A 2 -8.69 1.84 -15.62
C SER A 2 -8.14 0.63 -14.87
N ARG A 3 -6.81 0.40 -14.92
CA ARG A 3 -6.14 -0.63 -14.11
C ARG A 3 -6.40 -0.43 -12.60
N LEU A 4 -6.49 0.82 -12.14
CA LEU A 4 -6.79 1.14 -10.74
C LEU A 4 -8.24 0.84 -10.36
N ASP A 5 -9.19 0.98 -11.29
CA ASP A 5 -10.60 0.61 -11.05
C ASP A 5 -10.73 -0.90 -10.85
N VAL A 6 -10.07 -1.70 -11.70
CA VAL A 6 -10.05 -3.17 -11.58
C VAL A 6 -9.43 -3.59 -10.25
N LEU A 7 -8.30 -2.98 -9.88
CA LEU A 7 -7.63 -3.25 -8.61
C LEU A 7 -8.50 -2.87 -7.41
N ARG A 8 -9.15 -1.70 -7.44
CA ARG A 8 -10.09 -1.28 -6.39
C ARG A 8 -11.21 -2.29 -6.23
N GLN A 9 -11.82 -2.73 -7.32
CA GLN A 9 -12.89 -3.71 -7.28
C GLN A 9 -12.39 -5.03 -6.67
N ALA A 10 -11.27 -5.56 -7.15
CA ALA A 10 -10.69 -6.81 -6.65
C ALA A 10 -10.34 -6.74 -5.15
N LEU A 11 -9.76 -5.62 -4.69
CA LEU A 11 -9.45 -5.42 -3.27
C LEU A 11 -10.74 -5.28 -2.43
N THR A 12 -11.76 -4.61 -2.95
CA THR A 12 -13.06 -4.51 -2.26
C THR A 12 -13.68 -5.88 -2.06
N GLU A 13 -13.65 -6.73 -3.09
CA GLU A 13 -14.15 -8.10 -3.02
C GLU A 13 -13.31 -8.97 -2.06
N LEU A 14 -11.98 -8.87 -2.14
CA LEU A 14 -11.06 -9.64 -1.28
C LEU A 14 -11.25 -9.35 0.21
N PHE A 15 -11.48 -8.08 0.57
CA PHE A 15 -11.61 -7.64 1.96
C PHE A 15 -13.05 -7.55 2.45
N ALA A 16 -14.05 -7.90 1.63
CA ALA A 16 -15.47 -7.82 2.00
C ALA A 16 -15.82 -8.61 3.28
N SER A 17 -15.09 -9.69 3.58
CA SER A 17 -15.29 -10.55 4.75
C SER A 17 -14.35 -10.26 5.92
N VAL A 18 -13.33 -9.41 5.73
CA VAL A 18 -12.27 -9.14 6.70
C VAL A 18 -12.47 -7.78 7.36
N GLY A 19 -12.95 -6.79 6.59
CA GLY A 19 -13.29 -5.47 7.11
C GLY A 19 -13.23 -4.38 6.05
N PRO A 20 -13.93 -3.26 6.25
CA PRO A 20 -13.96 -2.19 5.27
C PRO A 20 -12.58 -1.56 5.09
N VAL A 21 -12.18 -1.40 3.82
CA VAL A 21 -10.97 -0.69 3.41
C VAL A 21 -11.35 0.66 2.81
N SER A 22 -10.64 1.72 3.19
CA SER A 22 -10.81 3.05 2.61
C SER A 22 -9.81 3.27 1.49
N PHE A 23 -10.32 3.64 0.30
CA PHE A 23 -9.50 3.93 -0.86
C PHE A 23 -9.41 5.44 -1.09
N ARG A 24 -8.20 5.91 -1.39
CA ARG A 24 -7.95 7.27 -1.88
C ARG A 24 -7.19 7.19 -3.21
N GLU A 25 -7.71 7.85 -4.23
CA GLU A 25 -6.93 8.12 -5.44
C GLU A 25 -6.08 9.37 -5.24
N GLN A 26 -4.84 9.32 -5.71
CA GLN A 26 -3.93 10.45 -5.70
C GLN A 26 -3.11 10.45 -6.98
N GLU A 27 -2.97 11.61 -7.60
CA GLU A 27 -2.03 11.81 -8.70
C GLU A 27 -0.70 12.35 -8.16
N PHE A 28 0.42 11.80 -8.63
CA PHE A 28 1.74 12.30 -8.30
C PHE A 28 2.62 12.30 -9.55
N VAL A 29 3.05 13.49 -9.99
CA VAL A 29 3.86 13.68 -11.20
C VAL A 29 3.19 13.05 -12.43
N GLY A 30 1.88 13.25 -12.57
CA GLY A 30 1.09 12.70 -13.68
C GLY A 30 0.79 11.20 -13.60
N ILE A 31 1.21 10.52 -12.52
CA ILE A 31 0.98 9.08 -12.33
C ILE A 31 -0.16 8.90 -11.32
N PRO A 32 -1.30 8.29 -11.72
CA PRO A 32 -2.38 8.00 -10.81
C PRO A 32 -1.98 6.84 -9.89
N ARG A 33 -2.35 6.92 -8.62
CA ARG A 33 -2.07 5.93 -7.59
C ARG A 33 -3.32 5.63 -6.79
N LEU A 34 -3.49 4.37 -6.43
CA LEU A 34 -4.51 3.94 -5.48
C LEU A 34 -3.85 3.74 -4.12
N THR A 35 -4.35 4.42 -3.10
CA THR A 35 -3.88 4.29 -1.72
C THR A 35 -4.98 3.67 -0.87
N VAL A 36 -4.62 2.69 -0.05
CA VAL A 36 -5.46 2.15 1.03
C VAL A 36 -4.82 2.55 2.34
N GLU A 37 -5.58 3.08 3.28
CA GLU A 37 -5.01 3.57 4.54
C GLU A 37 -5.88 3.30 5.77
N ARG A 38 -5.25 3.22 6.93
CA ARG A 38 -5.89 3.07 8.24
C ARG A 38 -5.05 3.71 9.34
N VAL A 39 -5.72 4.27 10.34
CA VAL A 39 -5.04 4.73 11.56
C VAL A 39 -4.84 3.54 12.49
N VAL A 40 -3.59 3.29 12.87
CA VAL A 40 -3.15 2.23 13.79
C VAL A 40 -2.20 2.86 14.80
N ASP A 41 -2.50 2.72 16.10
CA ASP A 41 -1.69 3.28 17.19
C ASP A 41 -1.42 4.80 17.07
N GLY A 42 -2.38 5.55 16.53
CA GLY A 42 -2.26 7.00 16.33
C GLY A 42 -1.44 7.41 15.11
N GLU A 43 -1.04 6.47 14.25
CA GLU A 43 -0.29 6.71 13.02
C GLU A 43 -1.10 6.24 11.81
N THR A 44 -1.07 6.98 10.70
CA THR A 44 -1.72 6.54 9.46
C THR A 44 -0.80 5.60 8.71
N ARG A 45 -1.12 4.31 8.71
CA ARG A 45 -0.47 3.32 7.84
C ARG A 45 -1.17 3.31 6.50
N TYR A 46 -0.39 3.20 5.42
CA TYR A 46 -0.95 3.13 4.08
C TYR A 46 -0.21 2.16 3.18
N LEU A 47 -0.95 1.60 2.23
CA LEU A 47 -0.46 0.82 1.11
C LEU A 47 -0.78 1.57 -0.17
N ARG A 48 0.23 1.76 -1.02
CA ARG A 48 0.13 2.53 -2.25
C ARG A 48 0.45 1.65 -3.44
N PHE A 49 -0.48 1.62 -4.38
CA PHE A 49 -0.38 0.90 -5.65
C PHE A 49 -0.12 1.89 -6.77
N THR A 50 1.01 1.74 -7.44
CA THR A 50 1.40 2.56 -8.60
C THR A 50 1.38 1.68 -9.85
N PRO A 51 0.57 1.98 -10.88
CA PRO A 51 0.59 1.24 -12.14
C PRO A 51 1.99 1.26 -12.76
N LEU A 52 2.44 0.12 -13.25
CA LEU A 52 3.69 0.00 -13.99
C LEU A 52 3.45 0.07 -15.51
N PRO A 53 4.46 0.46 -16.30
CA PRO A 53 4.37 0.47 -17.76
C PRO A 53 3.96 -0.90 -18.31
N GLU A 54 3.28 -0.91 -19.45
CA GLU A 54 2.94 -2.14 -20.16
C GLU A 54 4.20 -2.97 -20.50
N GLY A 55 4.08 -4.29 -20.41
CA GLY A 55 5.22 -5.22 -20.57
C GLY A 55 6.07 -5.42 -19.32
N SER A 56 5.76 -4.73 -18.21
CA SER A 56 6.34 -5.04 -16.91
C SER A 56 5.90 -6.44 -16.44
N VAL A 57 6.79 -7.16 -15.75
CA VAL A 57 6.48 -8.49 -15.17
C VAL A 57 5.30 -8.40 -14.17
N TRP A 58 5.17 -7.25 -13.51
CA TRP A 58 4.08 -6.94 -12.59
C TRP A 58 3.25 -5.77 -13.11
N GLU A 59 1.96 -5.77 -12.83
CA GLU A 59 1.06 -4.69 -13.26
C GLU A 59 1.17 -3.43 -12.39
N PHE A 60 1.59 -3.59 -11.14
CA PHE A 60 1.69 -2.51 -10.15
C PHE A 60 2.94 -2.68 -9.28
N GLU A 61 3.46 -1.56 -8.80
CA GLU A 61 4.33 -1.50 -7.64
C GLU A 61 3.48 -1.29 -6.38
N LEU A 62 3.77 -2.06 -5.33
CA LEU A 62 3.20 -1.89 -4.00
C LEU A 62 4.24 -1.27 -3.06
N LEU A 63 3.84 -0.24 -2.33
CA LEU A 63 4.63 0.36 -1.25
C LEU A 63 3.82 0.45 0.03
N MET A 64 4.46 0.14 1.15
CA MET A 64 3.95 0.45 2.47
C MET A 64 4.60 1.72 2.99
N GLY A 65 3.81 2.59 3.60
CA GLY A 65 4.30 3.75 4.30
C GLY A 65 3.52 4.06 5.55
N ILE A 66 4.07 4.99 6.33
CA ILE A 66 3.47 5.51 7.55
C ILE A 66 3.53 7.03 7.50
N SER A 67 2.43 7.70 7.84
CA SER A 67 2.32 9.15 7.91
C SER A 67 1.60 9.60 9.18
N GLY A 68 1.68 10.90 9.49
CA GLY A 68 1.02 11.47 10.67
C GLY A 68 1.80 11.32 11.97
N SER A 69 3.04 10.83 11.90
CA SER A 69 3.99 10.90 13.01
C SER A 69 4.30 12.36 13.36
N LYS A 70 4.40 12.67 14.66
CA LYS A 70 4.89 13.98 15.15
C LYS A 70 6.32 14.28 14.68
N ASP A 71 7.06 13.24 14.35
CA ASP A 71 8.40 13.30 13.78
C ASP A 71 8.30 13.06 12.27
N ALA A 72 8.46 14.13 11.49
CA ALA A 72 8.36 14.11 10.03
C ALA A 72 9.46 13.25 9.36
N SER A 73 10.58 12.98 10.06
CA SER A 73 11.62 12.07 9.56
C SER A 73 11.14 10.61 9.52
N ARG A 74 10.04 10.30 10.22
CA ARG A 74 9.39 8.99 10.22
C ARG A 74 8.33 8.85 9.15
N ASN A 75 7.99 9.91 8.42
CA ASN A 75 7.14 9.80 7.24
C ASN A 75 7.95 9.11 6.14
N LEU A 76 7.84 7.79 6.07
CA LEU A 76 8.62 6.94 5.18
C LEU A 76 7.69 6.29 4.16
N ASP A 77 7.94 6.57 2.88
CA ASP A 77 7.57 5.64 1.81
C ASP A 77 8.63 4.53 1.80
N GLY A 78 8.25 3.28 2.06
CA GLY A 78 9.15 2.13 2.27
C GLY A 78 10.04 1.72 1.09
N ARG A 79 10.34 2.60 0.14
CA ARG A 79 11.43 2.43 -0.82
C ARG A 79 12.76 2.66 -0.11
N ASN A 80 13.15 1.76 0.79
CA ASN A 80 14.50 1.75 1.32
C ASN A 80 15.48 1.34 0.20
N GLY A 81 16.00 2.30 -0.55
CA GLY A 81 17.07 2.08 -1.54
C GLY A 81 16.76 1.04 -2.63
N GLY A 82 15.50 0.70 -2.87
CA GLY A 82 15.10 -0.35 -3.82
C GLY A 82 15.08 -1.79 -3.27
N ASP A 83 15.17 -2.01 -1.96
CA ASP A 83 15.00 -3.37 -1.40
C ASP A 83 13.54 -3.83 -1.47
N MET A 84 13.24 -4.61 -2.51
CA MET A 84 11.91 -5.15 -2.78
C MET A 84 11.44 -6.18 -1.74
N ARG A 85 12.32 -6.74 -0.90
CA ARG A 85 11.94 -7.82 0.03
C ARG A 85 10.89 -7.37 1.03
N HIS A 86 10.94 -6.11 1.46
CA HIS A 86 9.92 -5.55 2.34
C HIS A 86 8.56 -5.47 1.63
N ALA A 87 8.51 -4.88 0.43
CA ALA A 87 7.28 -4.78 -0.35
C ALA A 87 6.66 -6.17 -0.67
N VAL A 88 7.50 -7.16 -1.02
CA VAL A 88 7.06 -8.54 -1.24
C VAL A 88 6.48 -9.15 0.04
N ARG A 89 7.12 -8.96 1.20
CA ARG A 89 6.60 -9.44 2.49
C ARG A 89 5.26 -8.78 2.84
N ILE A 90 5.10 -7.49 2.56
CA ILE A 90 3.81 -6.80 2.75
C ILE A 90 2.73 -7.38 1.83
N ALA A 91 3.05 -7.58 0.54
CA ALA A 91 2.12 -8.20 -0.41
C ALA A 91 1.69 -9.60 0.06
N GLU A 92 2.63 -10.44 0.49
CA GLU A 92 2.34 -11.78 1.01
C GLU A 92 1.44 -11.71 2.25
N LEU A 93 1.76 -10.88 3.23
CA LEU A 93 0.98 -10.81 4.47
C LEU A 93 -0.42 -10.25 4.25
N TRP A 94 -0.55 -9.17 3.48
CA TRP A 94 -1.81 -8.45 3.35
C TRP A 94 -2.70 -9.03 2.25
N LEU A 95 -2.17 -9.28 1.05
CA LEU A 95 -2.98 -9.72 -0.10
C LEU A 95 -3.18 -11.24 -0.14
N VAL A 96 -2.22 -12.02 0.36
CA VAL A 96 -2.30 -13.50 0.30
C VAL A 96 -2.78 -14.09 1.61
N ARG A 97 -2.20 -13.66 2.73
CA ARG A 97 -2.53 -14.18 4.07
C ARG A 97 -3.63 -13.39 4.79
N LEU A 98 -4.12 -12.31 4.18
CA LEU A 98 -5.21 -11.47 4.69
C LEU A 98 -5.01 -11.03 6.14
N ARG A 99 -3.77 -10.68 6.49
CA ARG A 99 -3.44 -10.19 7.84
C ARG A 99 -3.96 -8.78 8.04
N GLU A 100 -4.27 -8.46 9.29
CA GLU A 100 -4.70 -7.11 9.70
C GLU A 100 -3.53 -6.11 9.69
N TRP A 101 -3.84 -4.82 9.76
CA TRP A 101 -2.85 -3.75 9.67
C TRP A 101 -1.81 -3.77 10.79
N GLU A 102 -2.20 -4.25 11.97
CA GLU A 102 -1.38 -4.40 13.17
C GLU A 102 -0.29 -5.45 12.98
N ASP A 103 -0.57 -6.47 12.16
CA ASP A 103 0.37 -7.57 11.85
C ASP A 103 1.38 -7.21 10.76
N LEU A 104 1.13 -6.13 10.02
CA LEU A 104 2.03 -5.70 8.95
C LEU A 104 3.31 -5.12 9.56
N PRO A 105 4.50 -5.63 9.16
CA PRO A 105 5.75 -5.10 9.66
C PRO A 105 5.91 -3.65 9.21
N ARG A 106 6.40 -2.80 10.11
CA ARG A 106 6.69 -1.41 9.80
C ARG A 106 7.80 -1.31 8.73
N PRO A 107 7.83 -0.24 7.92
CA PRO A 107 8.95 0.01 7.01
C PRO A 107 10.29 0.06 7.76
N PRO A 108 11.40 -0.40 7.14
CA PRO A 108 12.74 -0.28 7.74
C PRO A 108 13.07 1.18 8.08
N GLY A 109 13.61 1.43 9.27
CA GLY A 109 13.93 2.78 9.76
C GLY A 109 12.84 3.43 10.62
N TYR A 110 11.77 2.70 10.94
CA TYR A 110 10.73 3.07 11.91
C TYR A 110 10.92 2.35 13.26
#